data_AF-A0A7X6TID2-F1
#
_entry.id   AF-A0A7X6TID2-F1
#
_cell.length_a   1.000
_cell.length_b   1.000
_cell.length_c   1.000
_cell.angle_alpha   90.00
_cell.angle_beta   90.00
_cell.angle_gamma   90.00
#
_symmetry.space_group_name_H-M   'P 1'
#
loop_
_entity.id
_entity.type
_entity.pdbx_description
1 polymer ?
#
loop_
_entity_poly.entity_id
_entity_poly.type
_entity_poly.pdbx_seq_one_letter_code
_entity_poly.pdbx_strand_id
1 'polypeptide(L)'
;LYALLKLFAPADKMRAVHELYVNGGAAYGYLKQDLFELINNHFAAARAKKRELLANPDYLRQILARGADKAREKATRTLELARDRMGLRY
;
A
#
# COMPACT_ATOMS: atom_id res chain seq x y z
N LEU A 1 8.48 16.54 8.48
CA LEU A 1 9.68 15.94 7.85
C LEU A 1 10.14 14.71 8.62
N TYR A 2 10.55 14.84 9.89
CA TYR A 2 10.98 13.72 10.75
C TYR A 2 10.03 12.51 10.75
N ALA A 3 8.72 12.75 10.95
CA ALA A 3 7.73 11.68 10.95
C ALA A 3 7.63 10.91 9.63
N LEU A 4 7.83 11.58 8.49
CA LEU A 4 7.84 10.94 7.18
C LEU A 4 9.13 10.14 6.96
N LEU A 5 10.29 10.70 7.34
CA LEU A 5 11.56 9.99 7.29
C LEU A 5 11.49 8.68 8.09
N LYS A 6 10.86 8.68 9.27
CA LYS A 6 10.68 7.47 10.09
C LYS A 6 10.00 6.31 9.36
N LEU A 7 9.15 6.59 8.37
CA LEU A 7 8.43 5.55 7.62
C LEU A 7 9.30 4.87 6.56
N PHE A 8 10.34 5.54 6.06
CA PHE A 8 11.11 5.08 4.89
C PHE A 8 12.61 4.93 5.14
N ALA A 9 13.16 5.62 6.14
CA ALA A 9 14.58 5.58 6.46
C ALA A 9 14.90 4.40 7.38
N PRO A 10 16.08 3.78 7.24
CA PRO A 10 16.53 2.74 8.15
C PRO A 10 16.86 3.30 9.55
N ALA A 11 16.87 2.43 10.56
CA ALA A 11 16.91 2.83 11.96
C ALA A 11 18.20 3.58 12.37
N ASP A 12 19.32 3.20 11.79
CA ASP A 12 20.62 3.85 11.91
C ASP A 12 20.58 5.29 11.37
N LYS A 13 19.98 5.49 10.18
CA LYS A 13 19.78 6.83 9.61
C LYS A 13 18.86 7.67 10.50
N MET A 14 17.78 7.09 11.03
CA MET A 14 16.87 7.80 11.93
C MET A 14 17.53 8.24 13.23
N ARG A 15 18.48 7.47 13.77
CA ARG A 15 19.29 7.91 14.92
C ARG A 15 20.13 9.14 14.58
N ALA A 16 20.84 9.12 13.46
CA ALA A 16 21.63 10.28 13.01
C ALA A 16 20.75 11.52 12.78
N VAL A 17 19.57 11.33 12.17
CA VAL A 17 18.60 12.41 12.01
C VAL A 17 18.11 12.92 13.36
N HIS A 18 17.84 12.05 14.34
CA HIS A 18 17.41 12.48 15.68
C HIS A 18 18.44 13.39 16.35
N GLU A 19 19.72 13.03 16.30
CA GLU A 19 20.81 13.84 16.86
C GLU A 19 20.89 15.23 16.23
N LEU A 20 20.70 15.34 14.91
CA LEU A 20 20.67 16.64 14.20
C LEU A 20 19.48 17.53 14.61
N TYR A 21 18.36 16.91 14.99
CA TYR A 21 17.18 17.64 15.46
C TYR A 21 17.33 18.09 16.91
N VAL A 22 17.90 17.26 17.78
CA VAL A 22 18.07 17.54 19.22
C VAL A 22 19.22 18.53 19.45
N ASN A 23 20.36 18.30 18.81
CA ASN A 23 21.58 19.10 19.03
C ASN A 23 21.69 20.30 18.08
N GLY A 24 20.71 20.48 17.17
CA GLY A 24 20.78 21.46 16.10
C GLY A 24 21.66 21.00 14.93
N GLY A 25 21.64 21.79 13.83
CA GLY A 25 22.34 21.43 12.59
C GLY A 25 21.51 20.60 11.60
N ALA A 26 20.21 20.43 11.84
CA ALA A 26 19.29 19.81 10.89
C ALA A 26 19.26 20.59 9.55
N ALA A 27 20.00 20.10 8.56
CA ALA A 27 20.00 20.60 7.19
C ALA A 27 18.71 20.18 6.47
N TYR A 28 17.61 20.90 6.73
CA TYR A 28 16.28 20.56 6.23
C TYR A 28 16.20 20.38 4.70
N GLY A 29 17.02 21.11 3.92
CA GLY A 29 17.11 20.93 2.47
C GLY A 29 17.61 19.53 2.11
N TYR A 30 18.73 19.11 2.71
CA TYR A 30 19.30 17.77 2.52
C TYR A 30 18.33 16.67 2.98
N LEU A 31 17.71 16.84 4.15
CA LEU A 31 16.75 15.87 4.69
C LEU A 31 15.50 15.71 3.80
N LYS A 32 15.07 16.77 3.11
CA LYS A 32 13.98 16.69 2.13
C LYS A 32 14.42 15.94 0.87
N GLN A 33 15.63 16.18 0.38
CA GLN A 33 16.21 15.46 -0.76
C GLN A 33 16.32 13.96 -0.45
N ASP A 34 16.86 13.63 0.71
CA ASP A 34 16.96 12.25 1.21
C ASP A 34 15.59 11.56 1.28
N LEU A 35 14.58 12.25 1.83
CA LEU A 35 13.22 11.71 1.90
C LEU A 35 12.65 11.47 0.49
N PHE A 36 12.90 12.39 -0.45
CA PHE A 36 12.44 12.26 -1.83
C PHE A 36 13.03 11.01 -2.49
N GLU A 37 14.32 10.75 -2.30
CA GLU A 37 14.97 9.54 -2.83
C GLU A 37 14.44 8.26 -2.18
N LEU A 38 14.29 8.26 -0.85
CA LEU A 38 13.75 7.12 -0.12
C LEU A 38 12.34 6.74 -0.57
N ILE A 39 11.43 7.71 -0.67
CA ILE A 39 10.06 7.49 -1.18
C ILE A 39 10.12 7.01 -2.63
N ASN A 40 11.04 7.57 -3.43
CA ASN A 40 11.13 7.20 -4.83
C ASN A 40 11.52 5.74 -5.02
N ASN A 41 12.59 5.32 -4.33
CA ASN A 41 13.11 3.97 -4.37
C ASN A 41 12.10 2.98 -3.77
N HIS A 42 11.49 3.31 -2.64
CA HIS A 42 10.51 2.44 -1.98
C HIS A 42 9.32 2.09 -2.91
N PHE A 43 8.77 3.07 -3.63
CA PHE A 43 7.62 2.85 -4.52
C PHE A 43 7.99 2.56 -5.98
N ALA A 44 9.27 2.42 -6.31
CA ALA A 44 9.71 2.20 -7.69
C ALA A 44 9.09 0.94 -8.30
N ALA A 45 9.17 -0.19 -7.59
CA ALA A 45 8.61 -1.47 -8.04
C ALA A 45 7.07 -1.41 -8.15
N ALA A 46 6.39 -0.84 -7.16
CA ALA A 46 4.94 -0.70 -7.18
C ALA A 46 4.46 0.18 -8.36
N ARG A 47 5.17 1.27 -8.65
CA ARG A 47 4.87 2.13 -9.82
C ARG A 47 5.12 1.41 -11.14
N ALA A 48 6.20 0.64 -11.26
CA ALA A 48 6.44 -0.21 -12.42
C ALA A 48 5.29 -1.22 -12.61
N LYS A 49 4.91 -1.92 -11.55
CA LYS A 49 3.81 -2.89 -11.61
C LYS A 49 2.48 -2.26 -11.98
N LYS A 50 2.17 -1.09 -11.44
CA LYS A 50 0.98 -0.32 -11.83
C LYS A 50 0.99 -0.01 -13.33
N ARG A 51 2.12 0.44 -13.88
CA ARG A 51 2.23 0.71 -15.33
C ARG A 51 2.02 -0.55 -16.16
N GLU A 52 2.61 -1.67 -15.78
CA GLU A 52 2.39 -2.97 -16.46
C GLU A 52 0.91 -3.37 -16.46
N LEU A 53 0.23 -3.26 -15.32
CA LEU A 53 -1.18 -3.63 -15.19
C LEU A 53 -2.09 -2.72 -16.00
N LEU A 54 -1.79 -1.41 -16.06
CA LEU A 54 -2.57 -0.46 -16.85
C LEU A 54 -2.30 -0.60 -18.36
N ALA A 55 -1.11 -1.06 -18.75
CA ALA A 55 -0.78 -1.35 -20.15
C ALA A 55 -1.48 -2.63 -20.67
N ASN A 56 -1.97 -3.50 -19.79
CA ASN A 56 -2.69 -4.72 -20.15
C ASN A 56 -4.05 -4.80 -19.43
N PRO A 57 -5.07 -4.06 -19.93
CA PRO A 57 -6.37 -3.99 -19.28
C PRO A 57 -7.12 -5.32 -19.24
N ASP A 58 -6.92 -6.19 -20.24
CA ASP A 58 -7.57 -7.51 -20.26
C ASP A 58 -7.03 -8.43 -19.17
N TYR A 59 -5.71 -8.45 -18.96
CA TYR A 59 -5.11 -9.17 -17.85
C TYR A 59 -5.60 -8.62 -16.49
N LEU A 60 -5.71 -7.30 -16.35
CA LEU A 60 -6.27 -6.69 -15.14
C LEU A 60 -7.73 -7.14 -14.91
N ARG A 61 -8.57 -7.14 -15.94
CA ARG A 61 -9.96 -7.62 -15.86
C ARG A 61 -10.03 -9.10 -15.49
N GLN A 62 -9.13 -9.94 -16.02
CA GLN A 62 -9.05 -11.35 -15.65
C GLN A 62 -8.69 -11.56 -14.17
N ILE A 63 -7.77 -10.75 -13.61
CA ILE A 63 -7.47 -10.78 -12.17
C ILE A 63 -8.71 -10.40 -11.36
N LEU A 64 -9.39 -9.32 -11.73
CA LEU A 64 -10.60 -8.84 -11.04
C LEU A 64 -11.74 -9.86 -11.10
N ALA A 65 -11.98 -10.48 -12.26
CA ALA A 65 -13.00 -11.50 -12.45
C ALA A 65 -12.77 -12.72 -11.54
N ARG A 66 -11.53 -13.24 -11.51
CA ARG A 66 -11.17 -14.35 -10.60
C ARG A 66 -11.38 -13.98 -9.13
N GLY A 67 -11.06 -12.75 -8.74
CA GLY A 67 -11.32 -12.24 -7.40
C GLY A 67 -12.82 -12.19 -7.08
N ALA A 68 -13.63 -11.73 -8.03
CA ALA A 68 -15.08 -11.67 -7.91
C ALA A 68 -15.71 -13.07 -7.76
N ASP A 69 -15.27 -14.05 -8.54
CA ASP A 69 -15.78 -15.43 -8.46
C ASP A 69 -15.47 -16.06 -7.10
N LYS A 70 -14.23 -15.90 -6.61
CA LYS A 70 -13.83 -16.37 -5.28
C LYS A 70 -14.63 -15.70 -4.15
N ALA A 71 -14.89 -14.40 -4.27
CA ALA A 71 -15.71 -13.68 -3.30
C ALA A 71 -17.18 -14.13 -3.35
N ARG A 72 -17.71 -14.32 -4.57
CA ARG A 72 -19.10 -14.76 -4.80
C ARG A 72 -19.36 -16.13 -4.20
N GLU A 73 -18.44 -17.09 -4.32
CA GLU A 73 -18.59 -18.41 -3.72
C GLU A 73 -18.87 -18.33 -2.20
N LYS A 74 -18.11 -17.50 -1.48
CA LYS A 74 -18.32 -17.30 -0.04
C LYS A 74 -19.59 -16.51 0.25
N ALA A 75 -19.84 -15.44 -0.50
CA ALA A 75 -21.00 -14.58 -0.31
C ALA A 75 -22.32 -15.32 -0.54
N THR A 76 -22.39 -16.19 -1.55
CA THR A 76 -23.58 -17.00 -1.85
C THR A 76 -23.93 -17.89 -0.67
N ARG A 77 -22.97 -18.62 -0.11
CA ARG A 77 -23.20 -19.49 1.06
C ARG A 77 -23.74 -18.70 2.26
N THR A 78 -23.16 -17.54 2.54
CA THR A 78 -23.61 -16.66 3.62
C THR A 78 -25.03 -16.14 3.38
N LEU A 79 -25.34 -15.73 2.14
CA LEU A 79 -26.67 -15.24 1.78
C LEU A 79 -27.74 -16.33 1.84
N GLU A 80 -27.41 -17.56 1.43
CA GLU A 80 -28.31 -18.71 1.56
C GLU A 80 -28.65 -18.98 3.02
N LEU A 81 -27.64 -19.00 3.90
CA LEU A 81 -27.86 -19.15 5.34
C LEU A 81 -28.73 -18.03 5.91
N ALA A 82 -28.46 -16.77 5.52
CA ALA A 82 -29.26 -15.63 5.95
C ALA A 82 -30.72 -15.75 5.49
N ARG A 83 -30.96 -16.11 4.22
CA ARG A 83 -32.31 -16.31 3.66
C ARG A 83 -33.06 -17.43 4.37
N ASP A 84 -32.39 -18.55 4.63
CA ASP A 84 -32.93 -19.69 5.37
C ASP A 84 -33.40 -19.27 6.77
N ARG A 85 -32.55 -18.54 7.51
CA ARG A 85 -32.86 -18.05 8.87
C ARG A 85 -33.95 -16.99 8.91
N MET A 86 -34.14 -16.24 7.83
CA MET A 86 -35.19 -15.23 7.70
C MET A 86 -36.48 -15.77 7.08
N GLY A 87 -36.55 -17.05 6.72
CA GLY A 87 -37.73 -17.62 6.06
C GLY A 87 -37.94 -17.13 4.62
N LEU A 88 -36.90 -16.63 3.96
CA LEU A 88 -36.93 -16.13 2.57
C LEU A 88 -36.54 -17.19 1.54
N ARG A 89 -36.58 -18.47 1.93
CA ARG A 89 -36.22 -19.60 1.09
C ARG A 89 -37.51 -20.36 0.76
N TYR A 90 -37.97 -20.18 -0.48
CA TYR A 90 -39.14 -20.85 -1.07
C TYR A 90 -38.70 -21.94 -2.03
#